data_AF-A0A1A6GZR8-F1
#
_entry.id   AF-A0A1A6GZR8-F1
#
_cell.length_a   1.000
_cell.length_b   1.000
_cell.length_c   1.000
_cell.angle_alpha   90.00
_cell.angle_beta   90.00
_cell.angle_gamma   90.00
#
_symmetry.space_group_name_H-M   'P 1'
#
loop_
_entity.id
_entity.type
_entity.pdbx_description
1 polymer ?
#
loop_
_entity_poly.entity_id
_entity_poly.type
_entity_poly.pdbx_seq_one_letter_code
_entity_poly.pdbx_strand_id
1 'polypeptide(L)'
;MAQVEMKLSDTASKSNSTAGELDALQAEAKSLDKTVKELAEQLEFIKNSDIQGALDSVTKYFQISLEAEKRVNASTTDPNSTVEQSALTRDRVEDLMLERESQFKEKQEEQARLLDELAGKLQSLDLSSAAEMTCGTPPGADCSESECGGPNCRTDEGEKKCGGPGCGGLVTVAHSAWQKAMDFDRDVLSALAEVEQLSKMVSEAKVRADEAKQSAQDVLLKTNATKEKVDKSNEDLRNLIKQIRDFL
;
A
#
# COMPACT_ATOMS: atom_id res chain seq x y z
N MET A 1 0.82 -51.89 -0.83
CA MET A 1 1.09 -51.36 -2.19
C MET A 1 0.68 -52.35 -3.27
N ALA A 2 1.21 -53.59 -3.31
CA ALA A 2 0.86 -54.60 -4.33
C ALA A 2 -0.65 -54.88 -4.53
N GLN A 3 -1.45 -54.90 -3.45
CA GLN A 3 -2.89 -55.15 -3.53
C GLN A 3 -3.68 -53.97 -4.15
N VAL A 4 -3.14 -52.75 -4.05
CA VAL A 4 -3.72 -51.55 -4.65
C VAL A 4 -3.36 -51.51 -6.14
N GLU A 5 -2.12 -51.86 -6.51
CA GLU A 5 -1.67 -51.97 -7.91
C GLU A 5 -2.42 -53.05 -8.70
N MET A 6 -2.70 -54.19 -8.05
CA MET A 6 -3.53 -55.26 -8.63
C MET A 6 -4.96 -54.78 -8.88
N LYS A 7 -5.60 -54.14 -7.89
CA LYS A 7 -6.94 -53.55 -8.07
C LYS A 7 -6.97 -52.46 -9.13
N LEU A 8 -5.93 -51.63 -9.23
CA LEU A 8 -5.82 -50.59 -10.24
C LEU A 8 -5.71 -51.19 -11.65
N SER A 9 -4.94 -52.27 -11.79
CA SER A 9 -4.80 -53.03 -13.04
C SER A 9 -6.10 -53.73 -13.43
N ASP A 10 -6.83 -54.30 -12.46
CA ASP A 10 -8.15 -54.92 -12.67
C ASP A 10 -9.23 -53.89 -13.04
N THR A 11 -9.17 -52.68 -12.45
CA THR A 11 -10.06 -51.58 -12.83
C THR A 11 -9.73 -51.04 -14.22
N ALA A 12 -8.45 -50.94 -14.56
CA ALA A 12 -8.00 -50.53 -15.89
C ALA A 12 -8.40 -51.54 -16.96
N SER A 13 -8.25 -52.84 -16.70
CA SER A 13 -8.66 -53.90 -17.63
C SER A 13 -10.17 -53.94 -17.83
N LYS A 14 -10.96 -53.79 -16.74
CA LYS A 14 -12.43 -53.64 -16.82
C LYS A 14 -12.84 -52.40 -17.60
N SER A 15 -12.21 -51.25 -17.34
CA SER A 15 -12.48 -50.01 -18.07
C SER A 15 -12.19 -50.17 -19.57
N ASN A 16 -11.11 -50.86 -19.93
CA ASN A 16 -10.76 -51.13 -21.32
C ASN A 16 -11.77 -52.09 -21.97
N SER A 17 -12.24 -53.10 -21.22
CA SER A 17 -13.30 -54.02 -21.68
C SER A 17 -14.61 -53.28 -21.92
N THR A 18 -15.05 -52.44 -20.99
CA THR A 18 -16.30 -51.66 -21.12
C THR A 18 -16.21 -50.63 -22.25
N ALA A 19 -15.04 -50.03 -22.48
CA ALA A 19 -14.81 -49.17 -23.64
C ALA A 19 -14.98 -49.94 -24.96
N GLY A 20 -14.40 -51.15 -25.05
CA GLY A 20 -14.60 -52.03 -26.21
C GLY A 20 -16.05 -52.45 -26.44
N GLU A 21 -16.81 -52.70 -25.37
CA GLU A 21 -18.25 -52.99 -25.44
C GLU A 21 -19.07 -51.78 -25.92
N LEU A 22 -18.73 -50.56 -25.48
CA LEU A 22 -19.38 -49.32 -25.93
C LEU A 22 -19.10 -49.04 -27.41
N ASP A 23 -17.86 -49.25 -27.85
CA ASP A 23 -17.48 -49.10 -29.26
C ASP A 23 -18.23 -50.11 -30.15
N ALA A 24 -18.37 -51.36 -29.67
CA ALA A 24 -19.16 -52.39 -30.35
C ALA A 24 -20.65 -52.00 -30.43
N LEU A 25 -21.24 -51.54 -29.33
CA LEU A 25 -22.64 -51.09 -29.30
C LEU A 25 -22.88 -49.87 -30.21
N GLN A 26 -21.93 -48.92 -30.26
CA GLN A 26 -22.01 -47.78 -31.16
C GLN A 26 -21.92 -48.22 -32.63
N ALA A 27 -21.08 -49.19 -32.95
CA ALA A 27 -20.98 -49.76 -34.28
C ALA A 27 -22.29 -50.47 -34.68
N GLU A 28 -22.87 -51.26 -33.78
CA GLU A 28 -24.18 -51.91 -33.98
C GLU A 28 -25.31 -50.90 -34.15
N ALA A 29 -25.36 -49.84 -33.33
CA ALA A 29 -26.37 -48.79 -33.45
C ALA A 29 -26.28 -48.03 -34.79
N LYS A 30 -25.06 -47.74 -35.27
CA LYS A 30 -24.85 -47.16 -36.60
C LYS A 30 -25.26 -48.12 -37.72
N SER A 31 -24.95 -49.41 -37.57
CA SER A 31 -25.37 -50.45 -38.52
C SER A 31 -26.88 -50.58 -38.58
N LEU A 32 -27.56 -50.54 -37.43
CA LEU A 32 -29.01 -50.56 -37.33
C LEU A 32 -29.64 -49.31 -37.96
N ASP A 33 -29.14 -48.10 -37.65
CA ASP A 33 -29.61 -46.85 -38.26
C ASP A 33 -29.52 -46.90 -39.79
N LYS A 34 -28.39 -47.41 -40.32
CA LYS A 34 -28.23 -47.63 -41.75
C LYS A 34 -29.26 -48.62 -42.30
N THR A 35 -29.45 -49.76 -41.63
CA THR A 35 -30.41 -50.78 -42.06
C THR A 35 -31.85 -50.26 -42.04
N VAL A 36 -32.21 -49.46 -41.02
CA VAL A 36 -33.53 -48.83 -40.91
C VAL A 36 -33.74 -47.81 -42.04
N LYS A 37 -32.73 -47.02 -42.38
CA LYS A 37 -32.79 -46.09 -43.52
C LYS A 37 -32.97 -46.83 -44.84
N GLU A 38 -32.18 -47.87 -45.09
CA GLU A 38 -32.29 -48.70 -46.29
C GLU A 38 -33.68 -49.35 -46.39
N LEU A 39 -34.22 -49.87 -45.28
CA LEU A 39 -35.57 -50.44 -45.25
C LEU A 39 -36.65 -49.38 -45.48
N ALA A 40 -36.50 -48.18 -44.93
CA ALA A 40 -37.42 -47.07 -45.16
C ALA A 40 -37.44 -46.64 -46.62
N GLU A 41 -36.27 -46.55 -47.27
CA GLU A 41 -36.14 -46.26 -48.70
C GLU A 41 -36.81 -47.35 -49.56
N GLN A 42 -36.60 -48.63 -49.22
CA GLN A 42 -37.25 -49.75 -49.91
C GLN A 42 -38.78 -49.71 -49.75
N LEU A 43 -39.28 -49.39 -48.56
CA LEU A 43 -40.72 -49.25 -48.31
C LEU A 43 -41.31 -48.07 -49.08
N GLU A 44 -40.61 -46.94 -49.18
CA GLU A 44 -41.03 -45.83 -50.03
C GLU A 44 -41.05 -46.21 -51.50
N PHE A 45 -40.04 -46.94 -51.98
CA PHE A 45 -40.01 -47.41 -53.37
C PHE A 45 -41.21 -48.31 -53.69
N ILE A 46 -41.52 -49.26 -52.81
CA ILE A 46 -42.68 -50.16 -52.97
C ILE A 46 -43.99 -49.35 -52.93
N LYS A 47 -44.13 -48.43 -51.95
CA LYS A 47 -45.32 -47.58 -51.82
C LYS A 47 -45.53 -46.70 -53.06
N ASN A 48 -44.47 -46.13 -53.61
CA ASN A 48 -44.55 -45.24 -54.77
C ASN A 48 -44.67 -46.00 -56.11
N SER A 49 -44.55 -47.34 -56.10
CA SER A 49 -44.71 -48.16 -57.31
C SER A 49 -46.18 -48.33 -57.73
N ASP A 50 -47.12 -48.09 -56.82
CA ASP A 50 -48.54 -48.01 -57.13
C ASP A 50 -49.02 -46.55 -57.19
N ILE A 51 -49.98 -46.27 -58.07
CA ILE A 51 -50.49 -44.92 -58.36
C ILE A 51 -51.07 -44.30 -57.08
N GLN A 52 -51.77 -45.09 -56.27
CA GLN A 52 -52.42 -44.60 -55.05
C GLN A 52 -51.38 -44.21 -53.98
N GLY A 53 -50.35 -45.06 -53.79
CA GLY A 53 -49.27 -44.77 -52.84
C GLY A 53 -48.35 -43.62 -53.27
N ALA A 54 -48.12 -43.46 -54.59
CA ALA A 54 -47.42 -42.31 -55.14
C ALA A 54 -48.20 -41.00 -54.92
N LEU A 55 -49.53 -41.00 -55.13
CA LEU A 55 -50.39 -39.85 -54.88
C LEU A 55 -50.38 -39.44 -53.39
N ASP A 56 -50.41 -40.40 -52.47
CA ASP A 56 -50.32 -40.15 -51.04
C ASP A 56 -48.98 -39.50 -50.66
N SER A 57 -47.88 -39.98 -51.24
CA SER A 57 -46.54 -39.40 -51.02
C SER A 57 -46.44 -37.98 -51.57
N VAL A 58 -46.95 -37.72 -52.78
CA VAL A 58 -47.01 -36.36 -53.35
C VAL A 58 -47.83 -35.43 -52.46
N THR A 59 -48.99 -35.88 -51.99
CA THR A 59 -49.85 -35.08 -51.10
C THR A 59 -49.15 -34.76 -49.78
N LYS A 60 -48.46 -35.75 -49.18
CA LYS A 60 -47.67 -35.58 -47.96
C LYS A 60 -46.57 -34.53 -48.15
N TYR A 61 -45.74 -34.66 -49.19
CA TYR A 61 -44.64 -33.72 -49.42
C TYR A 61 -45.14 -32.32 -49.81
N PHE A 62 -46.26 -32.23 -50.51
CA PHE A 62 -46.91 -30.95 -50.79
C PHE A 62 -47.34 -30.24 -49.50
N GLN A 63 -47.95 -30.95 -48.55
CA GLN A 63 -48.30 -30.38 -47.24
C GLN A 63 -47.07 -29.94 -46.44
N ILE A 64 -46.01 -30.76 -46.41
CA ILE A 64 -44.73 -30.40 -45.76
C ILE A 64 -44.14 -29.14 -46.40
N SER A 65 -44.18 -29.04 -47.73
CA SER A 65 -43.70 -27.87 -48.47
C SER A 65 -44.49 -26.61 -48.12
N LEU A 66 -45.82 -26.70 -48.02
CA LEU A 66 -46.67 -25.57 -47.62
C LEU A 66 -46.40 -25.12 -46.19
N GLU A 67 -46.16 -26.05 -45.26
CA GLU A 67 -45.80 -25.70 -43.89
C GLU A 67 -44.42 -25.04 -43.81
N ALA A 68 -43.45 -25.55 -44.57
CA ALA A 68 -42.13 -24.95 -44.67
C ALA A 68 -42.20 -23.53 -45.26
N GLU A 69 -42.98 -23.33 -46.32
CA GLU A 69 -43.23 -22.02 -46.93
C GLU A 69 -43.83 -21.04 -45.91
N LYS A 70 -44.87 -21.45 -45.16
CA LYS A 70 -45.46 -20.61 -44.10
C LYS A 70 -44.44 -20.22 -43.03
N ARG A 71 -43.57 -21.15 -42.62
CA ARG A 71 -42.53 -20.85 -41.62
C ARG A 71 -41.48 -19.87 -42.14
N VAL A 72 -41.09 -20.01 -43.40
CA VAL A 72 -40.15 -19.09 -44.06
C VAL A 72 -40.79 -17.71 -44.17
N ASN A 73 -42.01 -17.63 -44.71
CA ASN A 73 -42.71 -16.36 -44.89
C ASN A 73 -42.92 -15.63 -43.56
N ALA A 74 -43.29 -16.34 -42.49
CA ALA A 74 -43.39 -15.79 -41.13
C ALA A 74 -42.07 -15.19 -40.61
N SER A 75 -40.93 -15.69 -41.10
CA SER A 75 -39.59 -15.25 -40.69
C SER A 75 -38.99 -14.19 -41.60
N THR A 76 -39.49 -14.02 -42.83
CA THR A 76 -38.87 -13.18 -43.87
C THR A 76 -39.77 -12.11 -44.48
N THR A 77 -41.02 -12.44 -44.83
CA THR A 77 -41.90 -11.58 -45.62
C THR A 77 -43.09 -11.05 -44.85
N ASP A 78 -43.53 -11.77 -43.83
CA ASP A 78 -44.69 -11.37 -43.04
C ASP A 78 -44.37 -10.12 -42.21
N PRO A 79 -45.37 -9.27 -41.92
CA PRO A 79 -45.18 -8.12 -41.06
C PRO A 79 -44.68 -8.53 -39.67
N ASN A 80 -43.72 -7.78 -39.13
CA ASN A 80 -43.00 -8.10 -37.88
C ASN A 80 -42.20 -9.40 -37.93
N SER A 81 -41.83 -9.85 -39.14
CA SER A 81 -40.89 -10.95 -39.27
C SER A 81 -39.53 -10.61 -38.64
N THR A 82 -38.78 -11.65 -38.27
CA THR A 82 -37.45 -11.51 -37.67
C THR A 82 -36.50 -10.70 -38.57
N VAL A 83 -36.59 -10.89 -39.90
CA VAL A 83 -35.76 -10.14 -40.86
C VAL A 83 -36.14 -8.66 -40.90
N GLU A 84 -37.43 -8.33 -40.92
CA GLU A 84 -37.90 -6.93 -40.90
C GLU A 84 -37.48 -6.21 -39.61
N GLN A 85 -37.67 -6.84 -38.45
CA GLN A 85 -37.26 -6.31 -37.15
C GLN A 85 -35.73 -6.08 -37.08
N SER A 86 -34.96 -7.00 -37.66
CA SER A 86 -33.50 -6.86 -37.75
C SER A 86 -33.10 -5.67 -38.63
N ALA A 87 -33.75 -5.50 -39.79
CA ALA A 87 -33.52 -4.36 -40.67
C ALA A 87 -33.85 -3.03 -39.97
N LEU A 88 -35.03 -2.92 -39.34
CA LEU A 88 -35.44 -1.73 -38.57
C LEU A 88 -34.46 -1.40 -37.43
N THR A 89 -33.96 -2.42 -36.74
CA THR A 89 -32.97 -2.23 -35.67
C THR A 89 -31.65 -1.71 -36.22
N ARG A 90 -31.17 -2.29 -37.32
CA ARG A 90 -29.95 -1.84 -38.00
C ARG A 90 -30.10 -0.38 -38.43
N ASP A 91 -31.17 -0.05 -39.13
CA ASP A 91 -31.39 1.31 -39.64
C ASP A 91 -31.43 2.33 -38.48
N ARG A 92 -32.06 1.98 -37.36
CA ARG A 92 -32.05 2.82 -36.14
C ARG A 92 -30.65 3.00 -35.54
N VAL A 93 -29.82 1.96 -35.58
CA VAL A 93 -28.43 2.06 -35.09
C VAL A 93 -27.60 2.91 -36.02
N GLU A 94 -27.74 2.74 -37.34
CA GLU A 94 -27.07 3.55 -38.35
C GLU A 94 -27.43 5.04 -38.20
N ASP A 95 -28.71 5.36 -38.01
CA ASP A 95 -29.18 6.73 -37.74
C ASP A 95 -28.55 7.32 -36.46
N LEU A 96 -28.52 6.54 -35.37
CA LEU A 96 -27.89 6.97 -34.12
C LEU A 96 -26.38 7.18 -34.27
N MET A 97 -25.71 6.34 -35.06
CA MET A 97 -24.29 6.49 -35.35
C MET A 97 -24.04 7.78 -36.12
N LEU A 98 -24.81 8.06 -37.18
CA LEU A 98 -24.70 9.29 -37.97
C LEU A 98 -24.99 10.55 -37.13
N GLU A 99 -26.01 10.51 -36.27
CA GLU A 99 -26.35 11.63 -35.38
C GLU A 99 -25.20 11.95 -34.39
N ARG A 100 -24.52 10.91 -33.89
CA ARG A 100 -23.49 11.04 -32.84
C ARG A 100 -22.06 11.10 -33.36
N GLU A 101 -21.82 10.77 -34.62
CA GLU A 101 -20.48 10.66 -35.21
C GLU A 101 -19.66 11.94 -35.02
N SER A 102 -20.24 13.09 -35.37
CA SER A 102 -19.57 14.39 -35.27
C SER A 102 -19.17 14.73 -33.82
N GLN A 103 -20.10 14.59 -32.88
CA GLN A 103 -19.85 14.85 -31.45
C GLN A 103 -18.81 13.88 -30.87
N PHE A 104 -18.85 12.60 -31.26
CA PHE A 104 -17.87 11.61 -30.82
C PHE A 104 -16.47 11.97 -31.33
N LYS A 105 -16.36 12.30 -32.62
CA LYS A 105 -15.10 12.68 -33.26
C LYS A 105 -14.52 13.96 -32.67
N GLU A 106 -15.34 14.98 -32.48
CA GLU A 106 -14.91 16.25 -31.85
C GLU A 106 -14.35 16.01 -30.43
N LYS A 107 -15.06 15.22 -29.61
CA LYS A 107 -14.57 14.85 -28.27
C LYS A 107 -13.29 14.04 -28.31
N GLN A 108 -13.18 13.11 -29.25
CA GLN A 108 -11.97 12.29 -29.41
C GLN A 108 -10.77 13.16 -29.76
N GLU A 109 -10.94 14.09 -30.72
CA GLU A 109 -9.89 15.04 -31.13
C GLU A 109 -9.51 16.00 -29.99
N GLU A 110 -10.50 16.50 -29.23
CA GLU A 110 -10.24 17.33 -28.05
C GLU A 110 -9.44 16.57 -26.98
N GLN A 111 -9.83 15.34 -26.67
CA GLN A 111 -9.12 14.49 -25.70
C GLN A 111 -7.70 14.17 -26.15
N ALA A 112 -7.51 13.84 -27.43
CA ALA A 112 -6.18 13.63 -28.00
C ALA A 112 -5.30 14.89 -27.84
N ARG A 113 -5.84 16.07 -28.18
CA ARG A 113 -5.13 17.34 -28.03
C ARG A 113 -4.75 17.63 -26.58
N LEU A 114 -5.66 17.39 -25.63
CA LEU A 114 -5.39 17.58 -24.20
C LEU A 114 -4.30 16.63 -23.69
N LEU A 115 -4.28 15.39 -24.16
CA LEU A 115 -3.24 14.41 -23.83
C LEU A 115 -1.88 14.84 -24.39
N ASP A 116 -1.83 15.33 -25.63
CA ASP A 116 -0.60 15.85 -26.24
C ASP A 116 -0.09 17.09 -25.50
N GLU A 117 -0.98 18.02 -25.13
CA GLU A 117 -0.61 19.19 -24.31
C GLU A 117 -0.05 18.77 -22.95
N LEU A 118 -0.69 17.79 -22.30
CA LEU A 118 -0.22 17.26 -21.02
C LEU A 118 1.15 16.58 -21.16
N ALA A 119 1.35 15.77 -22.20
CA ALA A 119 2.62 15.14 -22.49
C ALA A 119 3.73 16.18 -22.71
N GLY A 120 3.44 17.24 -23.48
CA GLY A 120 4.36 18.36 -23.67
C GLY A 120 4.70 19.07 -22.36
N LYS A 121 3.70 19.36 -21.52
CA LYS A 121 3.92 19.95 -20.18
C LYS A 121 4.79 19.07 -19.31
N LEU A 122 4.53 17.76 -19.27
CA LEU A 122 5.33 16.79 -18.51
C LEU A 122 6.77 16.71 -19.01
N GLN A 123 6.99 16.74 -20.32
CA GLN A 123 8.33 16.72 -20.90
C GLN A 123 9.12 18.00 -20.60
N SER A 124 8.43 19.15 -20.52
CA SER A 124 9.04 20.44 -20.14
C SER A 124 9.20 20.64 -18.64
N LEU A 125 8.59 19.78 -17.82
CA LEU A 125 8.60 19.92 -16.37
C LEU A 125 9.95 19.49 -15.81
N ASP A 126 10.80 20.48 -15.50
CA ASP A 126 12.04 20.24 -14.78
C ASP A 126 11.83 20.43 -13.27
N LEU A 127 11.98 19.34 -12.52
CA LEU A 127 11.92 19.33 -11.06
C LEU A 127 13.32 19.30 -10.41
N SER A 128 14.39 19.38 -11.20
CA SER A 128 15.76 19.28 -10.70
C SER A 128 16.08 20.33 -9.64
N SER A 129 15.71 21.59 -9.88
CA SER A 129 15.92 22.67 -8.91
C SER A 129 15.12 22.45 -7.61
N ALA A 130 13.88 21.97 -7.71
CA ALA A 130 13.08 21.66 -6.53
C ALA A 130 13.67 20.46 -5.75
N ALA A 131 14.17 19.45 -6.44
CA ALA A 131 14.83 18.29 -5.85
C ALA A 131 16.14 18.67 -5.15
N GLU A 132 16.95 19.53 -5.77
CA GLU A 132 18.16 20.08 -5.18
C GLU A 132 17.86 20.87 -3.91
N MET A 133 16.92 21.81 -3.96
CA MET A 133 16.55 22.62 -2.81
C MET A 133 15.92 21.80 -1.67
N THR A 134 15.14 20.77 -2.00
CA THR A 134 14.40 19.99 -1.00
C THR A 134 15.25 18.88 -0.38
N CYS A 135 15.90 18.08 -1.22
CA CYS A 135 16.62 16.87 -0.80
C CYS A 135 18.14 17.03 -0.85
N GLY A 136 18.67 18.02 -1.57
CA GLY A 136 20.12 18.16 -1.82
C GLY A 136 20.59 17.32 -3.00
N THR A 137 19.68 16.89 -3.87
CA THR A 137 19.96 16.06 -5.05
C THR A 137 20.62 16.89 -6.15
N PRO A 138 21.77 16.47 -6.71
CA PRO A 138 22.35 17.14 -7.87
C PRO A 138 21.39 17.12 -9.08
N PRO A 139 21.35 18.18 -9.92
CA PRO A 139 20.51 18.20 -11.11
C PRO A 139 20.81 17.03 -12.06
N GLY A 140 19.75 16.36 -12.53
CA GLY A 140 19.88 15.21 -13.44
C GLY A 140 20.32 13.89 -12.80
N ALA A 141 20.47 13.82 -11.47
CA ALA A 141 20.78 12.56 -10.79
C ALA A 141 19.54 11.67 -10.64
N ASP A 142 19.67 10.40 -11.01
CA ASP A 142 18.64 9.39 -10.82
C ASP A 142 18.56 8.92 -9.36
N CYS A 143 17.40 8.37 -8.96
CA CYS A 143 17.17 7.89 -7.59
C CYS A 143 18.16 6.80 -7.15
N SER A 144 18.64 5.97 -8.08
CA SER A 144 19.62 4.91 -7.84
C SER A 144 21.03 5.43 -7.62
N GLU A 145 21.38 6.56 -8.24
CA GLU A 145 22.74 7.12 -8.21
C GLU A 145 22.89 8.21 -7.14
N SER A 146 21.81 8.90 -6.80
CA SER A 146 21.80 9.97 -5.81
C SER A 146 21.90 9.44 -4.38
N GLU A 147 22.97 9.78 -3.66
CA GLU A 147 23.09 9.55 -2.21
C GLU A 147 21.98 10.26 -1.43
N CYS A 148 21.64 11.49 -1.83
CA CYS A 148 20.61 12.32 -1.22
C CYS A 148 19.17 11.97 -1.66
N GLY A 149 19.02 11.03 -2.60
CA GLY A 149 17.71 10.64 -3.14
C GLY A 149 17.04 11.76 -3.94
N GLY A 150 15.75 11.99 -3.69
CA GLY A 150 14.92 12.97 -4.39
C GLY A 150 13.45 12.92 -3.92
N PRO A 151 12.58 13.87 -4.31
CA PRO A 151 11.24 14.03 -3.73
C PRO A 151 10.34 12.79 -3.81
N ASN A 152 10.52 11.97 -4.84
CA ASN A 152 9.81 10.70 -5.05
C ASN A 152 10.72 9.47 -5.01
N CYS A 153 12.00 9.64 -4.67
CA CYS A 153 12.91 8.51 -4.59
C CYS A 153 12.59 7.63 -3.39
N ARG A 154 12.78 6.32 -3.57
CA ARG A 154 12.60 5.33 -2.53
C ARG A 154 13.83 4.45 -2.41
N THR A 155 14.06 3.92 -1.22
CA THR A 155 15.05 2.85 -0.99
C THR A 155 14.52 1.53 -1.52
N ASP A 156 15.38 0.50 -1.56
CA ASP A 156 15.00 -0.85 -1.99
C ASP A 156 13.95 -1.48 -1.06
N GLU A 157 13.90 -1.03 0.20
CA GLU A 157 12.89 -1.40 1.20
C GLU A 157 11.58 -0.61 1.03
N GLY A 158 11.52 0.35 0.11
CA GLY A 158 10.34 1.15 -0.22
C GLY A 158 10.16 2.42 0.63
N GLU A 159 11.10 2.74 1.52
CA GLU A 159 11.07 3.96 2.33
C GLU A 159 11.42 5.19 1.49
N LYS A 160 10.93 6.39 1.87
CA LYS A 160 11.24 7.62 1.13
C LYS A 160 12.70 8.01 1.34
N LYS A 161 13.42 8.25 0.25
CA LYS A 161 14.83 8.68 0.26
C LYS A 161 14.94 10.12 -0.21
N CYS A 162 15.10 11.05 0.73
CA CYS A 162 15.28 12.48 0.45
C CYS A 162 16.07 13.12 1.58
N GLY A 163 17.27 13.63 1.28
CA GLY A 163 18.20 14.15 2.28
C GLY A 163 19.03 13.06 2.96
N GLY A 164 19.64 13.43 4.08
CA GLY A 164 20.59 12.59 4.82
C GLY A 164 21.90 13.34 5.14
N PRO A 165 22.81 12.70 5.88
CA PRO A 165 24.13 13.26 6.18
C PRO A 165 24.88 13.64 4.90
N GLY A 166 25.46 14.85 4.87
CA GLY A 166 26.17 15.36 3.69
C GLY A 166 25.28 16.04 2.64
N CYS A 167 23.96 15.93 2.74
CA CYS A 167 23.03 16.57 1.81
C CYS A 167 22.67 18.00 2.25
N GLY A 168 22.73 18.96 1.33
CA GLY A 168 22.45 20.38 1.59
C GLY A 168 20.98 20.78 1.51
N GLY A 169 20.06 19.83 1.29
CA GLY A 169 18.65 20.11 1.08
C GLY A 169 17.89 20.52 2.35
N LEU A 170 16.73 21.16 2.15
CA LEU A 170 15.81 21.58 3.20
C LEU A 170 15.49 20.47 4.21
N VAL A 171 15.27 19.24 3.75
CA VAL A 171 14.95 18.10 4.62
C VAL A 171 16.09 17.82 5.60
N THR A 172 17.33 17.79 5.13
CA THR A 172 18.50 17.59 6.00
C THR A 172 18.67 18.75 6.97
N VAL A 173 18.50 20.00 6.50
CA VAL A 173 18.63 21.19 7.35
C VAL A 173 17.59 21.18 8.47
N ALA A 174 16.33 20.89 8.14
CA ALA A 174 15.24 20.80 9.11
C ALA A 174 15.48 19.68 10.13
N HIS A 175 15.91 18.50 9.67
CA HIS A 175 16.24 17.40 10.56
C HIS A 175 17.41 17.72 11.49
N SER A 176 18.47 18.34 10.96
CA SER A 176 19.65 18.75 11.73
C SER A 176 19.31 19.81 12.78
N ALA A 177 18.45 20.78 12.43
CA ALA A 177 17.99 21.81 13.35
C ALA A 177 17.14 21.21 14.47
N TRP A 178 16.25 20.27 14.14
CA TRP A 178 15.45 19.54 15.12
C TRP A 178 16.33 18.72 16.08
N GLN A 179 17.30 17.98 15.55
CA GLN A 179 18.21 17.17 16.38
C GLN A 179 19.03 18.05 17.32
N LYS A 180 19.59 19.16 16.81
CA LYS A 180 20.30 20.14 17.65
C LYS A 180 19.42 20.74 18.74
N ALA A 181 18.14 20.99 18.46
CA ALA A 181 17.20 21.49 19.47
C ALA A 181 16.95 20.44 20.58
N MET A 182 16.83 19.16 20.22
CA MET A 182 16.69 18.06 21.19
C MET A 182 17.96 17.88 22.02
N ASP A 183 19.14 17.93 21.39
CA ASP A 183 20.42 17.84 22.09
C ASP A 183 20.58 19.01 23.07
N PHE A 184 20.23 20.23 22.64
CA PHE A 184 20.27 21.41 23.50
C PHE A 184 19.28 21.32 24.67
N ASP A 185 18.06 20.82 24.45
CA ASP A 185 17.08 20.62 25.52
C ASP A 185 17.62 19.66 26.60
N ARG A 186 18.27 18.57 26.17
CA ARG A 186 18.94 17.63 27.08
C ARG A 186 20.08 18.28 27.85
N ASP A 187 20.92 19.08 27.19
CA ASP A 187 22.04 19.77 27.83
C ASP A 187 21.54 20.80 28.87
N VAL A 188 20.46 21.51 28.57
CA VAL A 188 19.81 22.44 29.51
C VAL A 188 19.31 21.70 30.74
N LEU A 189 18.63 20.55 30.58
CA LEU A 189 18.17 19.75 31.70
C LEU A 189 19.33 19.25 32.58
N SER A 190 20.45 18.85 31.96
CA SER A 190 21.66 18.46 32.70
C SER A 190 22.25 19.63 33.50
N ALA A 191 22.38 20.79 32.85
CA ALA A 191 22.91 21.99 33.50
C ALA A 191 22.03 22.45 34.66
N LEU A 192 20.70 22.34 34.54
CA LEU A 192 19.78 22.66 35.63
C LEU A 192 19.97 21.72 36.85
N ALA A 193 20.20 20.43 36.61
CA ALA A 193 20.49 19.48 37.68
C ALA A 193 21.81 19.80 38.39
N GLU A 194 22.85 20.19 37.64
CA GLU A 194 24.13 20.64 38.20
C GLU A 194 23.98 21.93 39.04
N VAL A 195 23.18 22.89 38.56
CA VAL A 195 22.87 24.12 39.30
C VAL A 195 22.13 23.82 40.61
N GLU A 196 21.18 22.89 40.61
CA GLU A 196 20.47 22.46 41.82
C GLU A 196 21.45 21.83 42.83
N GLN A 197 22.35 20.96 42.36
CA GLN A 197 23.38 20.35 43.20
C GLN A 197 24.34 21.41 43.77
N LEU A 198 24.78 22.38 42.96
CA LEU A 198 25.64 23.46 43.40
C LEU A 198 24.94 24.35 44.42
N SER A 199 23.67 24.69 44.20
CA SER A 199 22.84 25.44 45.15
C SER A 199 22.79 24.75 46.51
N LYS A 200 22.59 23.42 46.53
CA LYS A 200 22.64 22.62 47.74
C LYS A 200 24.00 22.71 48.43
N MET A 201 25.11 22.49 47.71
CA MET A 201 26.46 22.58 48.29
C MET A 201 26.77 23.99 48.85
N VAL A 202 26.35 25.06 48.16
CA VAL A 202 26.53 26.44 48.63
C VAL A 202 25.73 26.70 49.89
N SER A 203 24.48 26.21 49.97
CA SER A 203 23.66 26.33 51.18
C SER A 203 24.28 25.59 52.38
N GLU A 204 24.80 24.37 52.17
CA GLU A 204 25.51 23.62 53.19
C GLU A 204 26.79 24.32 53.64
N ALA A 205 27.57 24.87 52.69
CA ALA A 205 28.78 25.62 52.99
C ALA A 205 28.47 26.89 53.79
N LYS A 206 27.39 27.59 53.45
CA LYS A 206 26.92 28.76 54.20
C LYS A 206 26.57 28.40 55.65
N VAL A 207 25.82 27.32 55.87
CA VAL A 207 25.49 26.84 57.23
C VAL A 207 26.75 26.59 58.05
N ARG A 208 27.73 25.86 57.48
CA ARG A 208 29.01 25.60 58.18
C ARG A 208 29.79 26.88 58.47
N ALA A 209 29.78 27.84 57.54
CA ALA A 209 30.45 29.12 57.73
C ALA A 209 29.78 29.94 58.86
N ASP A 210 28.44 29.94 58.92
CA ASP A 210 27.67 30.58 59.98
C ASP A 210 27.95 29.92 61.35
N GLU A 211 28.02 28.59 61.43
CA GLU A 211 28.42 27.84 62.64
C GLU A 211 29.84 28.17 63.10
N ALA A 212 30.79 28.23 62.18
CA ALA A 212 32.18 28.59 62.48
C ALA A 212 32.29 30.03 62.98
N LYS A 213 31.54 30.97 62.38
CA LYS A 213 31.45 32.36 62.83
C LYS A 213 30.87 32.44 64.24
N GLN A 214 29.78 31.73 64.53
CA GLN A 214 29.18 31.70 65.87
C GLN A 214 30.17 31.14 66.90
N SER A 215 30.85 30.04 66.58
CA SER A 215 31.88 29.44 67.44
C SER A 215 33.03 30.40 67.72
N ALA A 216 33.51 31.14 66.71
CA ALA A 216 34.56 32.13 66.88
C ALA A 216 34.11 33.32 67.75
N GLN A 217 32.85 33.75 67.62
CA GLN A 217 32.26 34.79 68.48
C GLN A 217 32.18 34.33 69.94
N ASP A 218 31.77 33.08 70.18
CA ASP A 218 31.70 32.50 71.53
C ASP A 218 33.09 32.39 72.18
N VAL A 219 34.10 31.97 71.41
CA VAL A 219 35.51 31.95 71.88
C VAL A 219 35.97 33.35 72.23
N LEU A 220 35.72 34.34 71.37
CA LEU A 220 36.11 35.73 71.61
C LEU A 220 35.46 36.29 72.89
N LEU A 221 34.17 36.00 73.13
CA LEU A 221 33.49 36.38 74.38
C LEU A 221 34.15 35.73 75.61
N LYS A 222 34.44 34.43 75.56
CA LYS A 222 35.12 33.72 76.66
C LYS A 222 36.55 34.21 76.90
N THR A 223 37.29 34.51 75.82
CA THR A 223 38.65 35.07 75.92
C THR A 223 38.62 36.46 76.55
N ASN A 224 37.67 37.33 76.16
CA ASN A 224 37.50 38.64 76.81
C ASN A 224 37.21 38.50 78.31
N ALA A 225 36.28 37.62 78.70
CA ALA A 225 36.00 37.37 80.13
C ALA A 225 37.21 36.81 80.89
N THR A 226 38.00 35.95 80.24
CA THR A 226 39.24 35.41 80.82
C THR A 226 40.30 36.50 80.98
N LYS A 227 40.44 37.37 79.98
CA LYS A 227 41.34 38.54 80.05
C LYS A 227 40.97 39.43 81.23
N GLU A 228 39.70 39.80 81.39
CA GLU A 228 39.24 40.60 82.54
C GLU A 228 39.58 39.94 83.88
N LYS A 229 39.42 38.61 83.97
CA LYS A 229 39.78 37.85 85.18
C LYS A 229 41.28 37.84 85.45
N VAL A 230 42.11 37.68 84.41
CA VAL A 230 43.58 37.73 84.51
C VAL A 230 44.05 39.12 84.89
N ASP A 231 43.52 40.17 84.26
CA ASP A 231 43.84 41.56 84.57
C ASP A 231 43.52 41.87 86.04
N LYS A 232 42.33 41.46 86.52
CA LYS A 232 41.96 41.57 87.94
C LYS A 232 42.92 40.80 88.85
N SER A 233 43.22 39.54 88.52
CA SER A 233 44.15 38.72 89.31
C SER A 233 45.56 39.29 89.35
N ASN A 234 46.02 39.95 88.28
CA ASN A 234 47.33 40.60 88.21
C ASN A 234 47.35 41.87 89.08
N GLU A 235 46.27 42.65 89.05
CA GLU A 235 46.09 43.81 89.92
C GLU A 235 46.09 43.38 91.41
N ASP A 236 45.36 42.32 91.75
CA ASP A 236 45.34 41.72 93.09
C ASP A 236 46.75 41.25 93.52
N LEU A 237 47.50 40.60 92.63
CA LEU A 237 48.88 40.16 92.86
C LEU A 237 49.84 41.35 93.09
N ARG A 238 49.72 42.41 92.29
CA ARG A 238 50.50 43.64 92.45
C ARG A 238 50.19 44.33 93.78
N ASN A 239 48.92 44.32 94.19
CA ASN A 239 48.50 44.86 95.48
C ASN A 239 49.04 44.02 96.65
N LEU A 240 49.02 42.69 96.54
CA LEU A 240 49.61 41.81 97.55
C LEU A 240 51.13 42.02 97.69
N ILE A 241 51.87 42.15 96.57
CA ILE A 241 53.31 42.44 96.59
C ILE A 241 53.59 43.78 97.28
N LYS A 242 52.80 44.82 97.01
CA LYS A 242 52.89 46.10 97.73
C LYS A 242 52.67 45.92 99.23
N GLN A 243 51.62 45.20 99.62
CA GLN A 243 51.33 44.93 101.04
C GLN A 243 52.47 44.18 101.75
N ILE A 244 53.08 43.18 101.10
CA ILE A 244 54.24 42.47 101.66
C ILE A 244 55.45 43.41 101.81
N ARG A 245 55.73 44.22 100.79
CA ARG A 245 56.83 45.20 100.82
C ARG A 245 56.64 46.25 101.91
N ASP A 246 55.41 46.69 102.15
CA ASP A 246 55.10 47.71 103.15
C ASP A 246 55.07 47.12 104.59
N PHE A 247 55.08 45.78 104.74
CA PHE A 247 55.12 45.08 106.02
C PHE A 247 56.54 44.69 106.49
N LEU A 248 57.50 44.55 105.55
CA LEU A 248 58.92 44.25 105.78
C LEU A 248 59.74 45.53 106.04
#